data_AF-A0A965VL00-F1
#
_entry.id   AF-A0A965VL00-F1
#
_cell.length_a   1.000
_cell.length_b   1.000
_cell.length_c   1.000
_cell.angle_alpha   90.00
_cell.angle_beta   90.00
_cell.angle_gamma   90.00
#
_symmetry.space_group_name_H-M   'P 1'
#
loop_
_entity.id
_entity.type
_entity.pdbx_description
1 polymer ?
#
loop_
_entity_poly.entity_id
_entity_poly.type
_entity_poly.pdbx_seq_one_letter_code
_entity_poly.pdbx_strand_id
1 'polypeptide(L)'
;MLFSESGVEEIAPGALLFRGAAEGEAGGILEEIDLIVAKSPFRRVVTPMGKPMSVEMTNCGSVGWVSDRSGYRYETLDPVSGRPWPEMPAKFRELAKRM
;
A
#
# COMPACT_ATOMS: atom_id res chain seq x y z
N MET A 1 -12.45 4.07 20.03
CA MET A 1 -11.37 3.10 19.78
C MET A 1 -11.92 2.06 18.82
N LEU A 2 -11.27 1.85 17.69
CA LEU A 2 -11.63 0.85 16.66
C LEU A 2 -11.31 -0.57 17.13
N PHE A 3 -10.30 -0.73 17.98
CA PHE A 3 -9.93 -2.01 18.57
C PHE A 3 -10.26 -2.03 20.06
N SER A 4 -10.86 -3.14 20.53
CA SER A 4 -11.18 -3.32 21.96
C SER A 4 -9.95 -3.66 22.80
N GLU A 5 -8.91 -4.21 22.17
CA GLU A 5 -7.66 -4.60 22.80
C GLU A 5 -6.47 -4.26 21.89
N SER A 6 -5.39 -3.75 22.49
CA SER A 6 -4.10 -3.54 21.84
C SER A 6 -3.12 -4.63 22.28
N GLY A 7 -2.33 -5.19 21.36
CA GLY A 7 -1.36 -6.24 21.69
C GLY A 7 -0.65 -6.82 20.47
N VAL A 8 0.32 -7.70 20.74
CA VAL A 8 1.07 -8.44 19.71
C VAL A 8 0.76 -9.92 19.85
N GLU A 9 0.34 -10.55 18.76
CA GLU A 9 -0.03 -11.97 18.69
C GLU A 9 0.76 -12.66 17.57
N GLU A 10 1.40 -13.79 17.85
CA GLU A 10 2.01 -14.62 16.81
C GLU A 10 0.94 -15.48 16.13
N ILE A 11 0.74 -15.30 14.82
CA ILE A 11 -0.29 -15.99 14.03
C ILE A 11 0.27 -17.17 13.22
N ALA A 12 1.59 -17.21 13.03
CA ALA A 12 2.37 -18.29 12.45
C ALA A 12 3.87 -18.06 12.79
N PRO A 13 4.76 -19.06 12.67
CA PRO A 13 6.18 -18.87 12.92
C PRO A 13 6.77 -17.69 12.14
N GLY A 14 7.17 -16.64 12.86
CA GLY A 14 7.73 -15.41 12.28
C GLY A 14 6.71 -14.41 11.72
N ALA A 15 5.41 -14.60 11.97
CA ALA A 15 4.33 -13.69 11.57
C ALA A 15 3.60 -13.15 12.80
N LEU A 16 3.67 -11.84 13.01
CA LEU A 16 3.08 -11.14 14.15
C LEU A 16 1.92 -10.23 13.71
N LEU A 17 0.85 -10.24 14.48
CA LEU A 17 -0.28 -9.32 14.36
C LEU A 17 -0.20 -8.27 15.47
N PHE A 18 0.02 -7.00 15.10
CA PHE A 18 0.05 -5.85 16.00
C PHE A 18 -1.33 -5.16 16.05
N ARG A 19 -2.20 -5.62 16.96
CA ARG A 19 -3.58 -5.10 17.08
C ARG A 19 -3.59 -3.64 17.54
N GLY A 20 -4.27 -2.78 16.78
CA GLY A 20 -4.42 -1.35 17.09
C GLY A 20 -3.16 -0.49 16.90
N ALA A 21 -2.05 -1.05 16.42
CA ALA A 21 -0.76 -0.35 16.45
C ALA A 21 -0.69 0.92 15.57
N ALA A 22 -1.49 1.01 14.51
CA ALA A 22 -1.61 2.20 13.68
C ALA A 22 -2.79 3.12 14.05
N GLU A 23 -3.62 2.77 15.04
CA GLU A 23 -4.89 3.45 15.31
C GLU A 23 -4.69 4.94 15.63
N GLY A 24 -3.70 5.27 16.48
CA GLY A 24 -3.41 6.65 16.86
C GLY A 24 -2.87 7.53 15.72
N GLU A 25 -2.36 6.92 14.65
CA GLU A 25 -1.79 7.62 13.49
C GLU A 25 -2.67 7.49 12.23
N ALA A 26 -3.79 6.76 12.31
CA ALA A 26 -4.63 6.37 11.18
C ALA A 26 -5.11 7.57 10.34
N GLY A 27 -5.53 8.67 11.00
CA GLY A 27 -5.95 9.88 10.30
C GLY A 27 -4.83 10.45 9.42
N GLY A 28 -3.62 10.60 9.97
CA GLY A 28 -2.48 11.09 9.21
C GLY A 28 -2.00 10.11 8.15
N ILE A 29 -2.23 8.80 8.30
CA ILE A 29 -1.94 7.81 7.26
C ILE A 29 -2.92 7.98 6.10
N LEU A 30 -4.21 8.16 6.38
CA LEU A 30 -5.24 8.38 5.36
C LEU A 30 -5.01 9.69 4.57
N GLU A 31 -4.60 10.76 5.23
CA GLU A 31 -4.21 12.01 4.55
C GLU A 31 -3.06 11.81 3.56
N GLU A 32 -2.03 11.05 3.94
CA GLU A 32 -0.92 10.72 3.05
C GLU A 32 -1.36 9.83 1.87
N ILE A 33 -2.32 8.92 2.10
CA ILE A 33 -2.94 8.14 1.02
C ILE A 33 -3.65 9.08 0.04
N ASP A 34 -4.44 10.04 0.50
CA ASP A 34 -5.14 10.99 -0.37
C ASP A 34 -4.15 11.81 -1.21
N LEU A 35 -3.02 12.23 -0.65
CA LEU A 35 -1.95 12.93 -1.37
C LEU A 35 -1.28 12.06 -2.45
N ILE A 36 -1.11 10.76 -2.18
CA ILE A 36 -0.60 9.80 -3.17
C ILE A 36 -1.63 9.64 -4.30
N VAL A 37 -2.90 9.41 -3.94
CA VAL A 37 -4.00 9.16 -4.88
C VAL A 37 -4.23 10.36 -5.81
N ALA A 38 -4.09 11.58 -5.30
CA ALA A 38 -4.16 12.79 -6.12
C ALA A 38 -3.09 12.84 -7.24
N LYS A 39 -1.95 12.16 -7.06
CA LYS A 39 -0.84 12.12 -8.03
C LYS A 39 -0.84 10.85 -8.89
N SER A 40 -1.20 9.71 -8.30
CA SER A 40 -1.37 8.43 -8.97
C SER A 40 -2.67 7.77 -8.50
N PRO A 41 -3.79 8.01 -9.22
CA PRO A 41 -5.11 7.53 -8.80
C PRO A 41 -5.20 6.02 -8.68
N PHE A 42 -6.11 5.56 -7.83
CA PHE A 42 -6.51 4.16 -7.76
C PHE A 42 -6.99 3.63 -9.11
N ARG A 43 -6.68 2.36 -9.39
CA ARG A 43 -7.13 1.65 -10.60
C ARG A 43 -7.27 0.16 -10.37
N ARG A 44 -8.20 -0.47 -11.08
CA ARG A 44 -8.26 -1.93 -11.19
C ARG A 44 -7.20 -2.41 -12.18
N VAL A 45 -6.18 -3.11 -11.69
CA VAL A 45 -5.17 -3.71 -12.56
C VAL A 45 -5.68 -5.01 -13.19
N VAL A 46 -5.15 -5.36 -14.35
CA VAL A 46 -5.50 -6.59 -15.07
C VAL A 46 -4.50 -7.68 -14.70
N THR A 47 -5.00 -8.84 -14.31
CA THR A 47 -4.17 -10.02 -14.05
C THR A 47 -3.55 -10.55 -15.35
N PRO A 48 -2.49 -11.37 -15.29
CA PRO A 48 -1.89 -12.01 -16.47
C PRO A 48 -2.91 -12.85 -17.26
N MET A 49 -3.93 -13.38 -16.59
CA MET A 49 -5.05 -14.10 -17.20
C MET A 49 -6.08 -13.19 -17.90
N GLY A 50 -5.83 -11.89 -17.98
CA GLY A 50 -6.71 -10.92 -18.65
C GLY A 50 -7.94 -10.50 -17.86
N LYS A 51 -8.06 -10.90 -16.58
CA LYS A 51 -9.19 -10.53 -15.71
C LYS A 51 -8.84 -9.31 -14.85
N PRO A 52 -9.70 -8.29 -14.74
CA PRO A 52 -9.50 -7.19 -13.81
C PRO A 52 -9.63 -7.68 -12.36
N MET A 53 -8.79 -7.15 -11.48
CA MET A 53 -8.94 -7.36 -10.03
C MET A 53 -10.14 -6.57 -9.48
N SER A 54 -10.80 -7.10 -8.46
CA SER A 54 -11.90 -6.40 -7.76
C SER A 54 -11.40 -5.22 -6.92
N VAL A 55 -10.15 -5.29 -6.47
CA VAL A 55 -9.47 -4.27 -5.68
C VAL A 55 -8.86 -3.21 -6.60
N GLU A 56 -8.98 -1.95 -6.19
CA GLU A 56 -8.26 -0.84 -6.81
C GLU A 56 -6.97 -0.57 -6.07
N MET A 57 -5.89 -0.31 -6.80
CA MET A 57 -4.56 -0.21 -6.23
C MET A 57 -3.84 1.01 -6.77
N THR A 58 -2.98 1.59 -5.93
CA THR A 58 -1.92 2.51 -6.34
C THR A 58 -0.65 2.25 -5.54
N ASN A 59 0.44 2.94 -5.87
CA ASN A 59 1.74 2.73 -5.23
C ASN A 59 2.41 4.08 -4.88
N CYS A 60 3.38 4.03 -3.96
CA CYS A 60 4.34 5.09 -3.69
C CYS A 60 5.72 4.48 -3.41
N GLY A 61 6.79 5.27 -3.50
CA GLY A 61 8.17 4.83 -3.32
C GLY A 61 8.95 4.74 -4.63
N SER A 62 10.12 4.10 -4.58
CA SER A 62 11.01 3.99 -5.75
C SER A 62 10.48 3.05 -6.82
N VAL A 63 9.64 2.10 -6.43
CA VAL A 63 8.98 1.15 -7.32
C VAL A 63 7.56 0.89 -6.87
N GLY A 64 6.69 0.56 -7.81
CA GLY A 64 5.32 0.15 -7.58
C GLY A 64 5.05 -1.22 -8.19
N TRP A 65 4.23 -2.02 -7.51
CA TRP A 65 3.80 -3.30 -8.05
C TRP A 65 2.78 -3.05 -9.17
N VAL A 66 2.98 -3.72 -10.30
CA VAL A 66 2.10 -3.63 -11.47
C VAL A 66 1.71 -5.03 -11.95
N SER A 67 0.52 -5.09 -12.54
CA SER A 67 0.00 -6.29 -13.18
C SER A 67 -0.65 -5.93 -14.50
N ASP A 68 -0.30 -6.70 -15.52
CA ASP A 68 -0.93 -6.68 -16.83
C ASP A 68 -0.84 -8.08 -17.48
N ARG A 69 -1.17 -8.18 -18.77
CA ARG A 69 -1.09 -9.44 -19.53
C ARG A 69 0.33 -10.00 -19.63
N SER A 70 1.36 -9.18 -19.41
CA SER A 70 2.75 -9.60 -19.46
C SER A 70 3.26 -10.17 -18.14
N GLY A 71 2.48 -10.11 -17.06
CA GLY A 71 2.85 -10.67 -15.77
C GLY A 71 2.77 -9.66 -14.63
N TYR A 72 3.40 -10.03 -13.52
CA TYR A 72 3.59 -9.19 -12.33
C TYR A 72 5.03 -8.70 -12.28
N ARG A 73 5.24 -7.44 -11.91
CA ARG A 73 6.58 -6.86 -11.78
C ARG A 73 6.57 -5.60 -10.92
N TYR A 74 7.76 -5.15 -10.56
CA TYR A 74 7.98 -3.82 -10.00
C TYR A 74 8.47 -2.88 -11.09
N GLU A 75 7.84 -1.72 -11.21
CA GLU A 75 8.21 -0.66 -12.17
C GLU A 75 8.54 0.62 -11.42
N THR A 76 9.49 1.39 -11.95
CA THR A 76 9.81 2.74 -11.41
C THR A 76 8.81 3.79 -11.83
N LEU A 77 8.05 3.54 -12.90
CA LEU A 77 7.05 4.44 -13.46
C LEU A 77 5.65 3.88 -13.28
N ASP A 78 4.69 4.77 -13.01
CA ASP A 78 3.27 4.48 -13.07
C ASP A 78 2.87 4.20 -14.54
N PRO A 79 2.37 2.99 -14.85
CA PRO A 79 2.07 2.60 -16.24
C PRO A 79 0.94 3.42 -16.86
N VAL A 80 0.12 4.12 -16.07
CA VAL A 80 -0.97 4.97 -16.57
C VAL A 80 -0.46 6.37 -16.92
N SER A 81 0.31 6.99 -16.02
CA SER A 81 0.77 8.37 -16.20
C SER A 81 2.13 8.49 -16.88
N GLY A 82 2.92 7.41 -16.92
CA GLY A 82 4.31 7.39 -17.40
C GLY A 82 5.29 8.15 -16.51
N ARG A 83 4.86 8.59 -15.33
CA ARG A 83 5.67 9.36 -14.36
C ARG A 83 6.18 8.46 -13.24
N PRO A 84 7.26 8.85 -12.53
CA PRO A 84 7.65 8.17 -11.31
C PRO A 84 6.51 8.10 -10.31
N TRP A 85 6.46 7.02 -9.52
CA TRP A 85 5.52 6.92 -8.41
C TRP A 85 5.70 8.07 -7.42
N PRO A 86 4.64 8.51 -6.72
CA PRO A 86 4.77 9.46 -5.62
C PRO A 86 5.79 8.96 -4.60
N GLU A 87 6.57 9.88 -4.01
CA GLU A 87 7.54 9.49 -2.98
C GLU A 87 6.87 8.81 -1.78
N MET A 88 7.57 7.85 -1.18
CA MET A 88 7.10 7.16 0.03
C MET A 88 7.02 8.17 1.19
N PRO A 89 5.84 8.43 1.77
CA PRO A 89 5.70 9.34 2.90
C PRO A 89 6.54 8.89 4.10
N ALA A 90 7.13 9.85 4.81
CA ALA A 90 7.92 9.56 6.01
C ALA A 90 7.10 8.79 7.05
N LYS A 91 5.81 9.14 7.21
CA LYS A 91 4.90 8.47 8.15
C LYS A 91 4.75 6.97 7.88
N PHE A 92 4.70 6.55 6.61
CA PHE A 92 4.65 5.13 6.25
C PHE A 92 5.95 4.42 6.61
N ARG A 93 7.09 5.03 6.31
CA ARG A 93 8.41 4.47 6.65
C ARG A 93 8.59 4.32 8.15
N GLU A 94 8.19 5.34 8.92
CA GLU A 94 8.33 5.32 10.36
C GLU A 94 7.37 4.34 11.03
N LEU A 95 6.14 4.16 10.51
CA LEU A 95 5.24 3.11 10.99
C LEU A 95 5.85 1.72 10.72
N ALA A 96 6.33 1.47 9.50
CA ALA A 96 6.86 0.17 9.09
C ALA A 96 8.13 -0.26 9.84
N LYS A 97 8.90 0.67 10.42
CA LYS A 97 10.10 0.36 11.22
C LYS A 97 9.81 -0.05 12.66
N ARG A 98 8.61 0.23 13.18
CA ARG A 98 8.25 0.01 14.59
C ARG A 98 7.60 -1.36 14.83
N MET A 99 7.34 -2.11 13.77
CA MET A 99 6.72 -3.44 13.74
C MET A 99 7.73 -4.44 13.17
#